data_AF-A0AAU1L389-F1
#
_entry.id   AF-A0AAU1L389-F1
#
_cell.length_a   1.000
_cell.length_b   1.000
_cell.length_c   1.000
_cell.angle_alpha   90.00
_cell.angle_beta   90.00
_cell.angle_gamma   90.00
#
_symmetry.space_group_name_H-M   'P 1'
#
loop_
_entity.id
_entity.type
_entity.pdbx_description
1 polymer ?
#
loop_
_entity_poly.entity_id
_entity_poly.type
_entity_poly.pdbx_seq_one_letter_code
_entity_poly.pdbx_strand_id
1 'polypeptide(L)'
;MPGQRKRRRSRERASRRAQDLPGRWEPLFSTQEHAELKEYVRRLIAEGKVTDPELLRIDQFCGRLVHPTSYRVSLFVPDGSA
;
A
#
# COMPACT_ATOMS: atom_id res chain seq x y z
N MET A 1 -18.92 -3.41 -20.72
CA MET A 1 -17.49 -3.74 -20.50
C MET A 1 -17.31 -4.94 -19.56
N PRO A 2 -17.21 -6.18 -20.05
CA PRO A 2 -17.19 -7.40 -19.22
C PRO A 2 -15.91 -7.63 -18.39
N GLY A 3 -14.83 -6.85 -18.59
CA GLY A 3 -13.57 -6.99 -17.84
C GLY A 3 -13.51 -6.24 -16.49
N GLN A 4 -14.30 -5.18 -16.32
CA GLN A 4 -14.21 -4.29 -15.14
C GLN A 4 -14.67 -4.99 -13.84
N ARG A 5 -15.65 -5.89 -13.93
CA ARG A 5 -16.25 -6.59 -12.77
C ARG A 5 -15.29 -7.59 -12.10
N LYS A 6 -14.47 -8.31 -12.88
CA LYS A 6 -13.47 -9.26 -12.33
C LYS A 6 -12.37 -8.52 -11.57
N ARG A 7 -11.87 -7.41 -12.13
CA ARG A 7 -10.80 -6.61 -11.51
C ARG A 7 -11.24 -5.96 -10.19
N ARG A 8 -12.50 -5.51 -10.11
CA ARG A 8 -13.09 -4.96 -8.87
C ARG A 8 -13.21 -6.01 -7.75
N ARG A 9 -13.71 -7.22 -8.06
CA ARG A 9 -13.89 -8.28 -7.06
C ARG A 9 -12.58 -8.81 -6.46
N SER A 10 -11.50 -8.84 -7.23
CA SER A 10 -10.18 -9.25 -6.72
C SER A 10 -9.64 -8.24 -5.71
N ARG A 11 -9.77 -6.94 -6.01
CA ARG A 11 -9.39 -5.86 -5.07
C ARG A 11 -10.25 -5.84 -3.81
N GLU A 12 -11.56 -6.09 -3.93
CA GLU A 12 -12.48 -6.13 -2.78
C GLU A 12 -12.20 -7.30 -1.83
N ARG A 13 -11.74 -8.46 -2.33
CA ARG A 13 -11.38 -9.60 -1.46
C ARG A 13 -10.05 -9.39 -0.74
N ALA A 14 -9.05 -8.85 -1.45
CA ALA A 14 -7.76 -8.52 -0.87
C ALA A 14 -7.87 -7.48 0.24
N SER A 15 -8.69 -6.44 -0.01
CA SER A 15 -8.95 -5.40 0.98
C SER A 15 -9.66 -5.91 2.25
N ARG A 16 -10.41 -7.01 2.18
CA ARG A 16 -11.12 -7.55 3.35
C ARG A 16 -10.21 -8.37 4.26
N ARG A 17 -9.31 -9.18 3.71
CA ARG A 17 -8.43 -10.05 4.50
C ARG A 17 -7.51 -9.28 5.46
N ALA A 18 -6.97 -8.15 5.02
CA ALA A 18 -6.13 -7.30 5.88
C ALA A 18 -6.95 -6.46 6.90
N GLN A 19 -8.26 -6.28 6.70
CA GLN A 19 -9.13 -5.54 7.63
C GLN A 19 -9.65 -6.38 8.79
N ASP A 20 -9.71 -7.71 8.63
CA ASP A 20 -10.25 -8.63 9.64
C ASP A 20 -9.22 -9.01 10.72
N LEU A 21 -7.95 -8.63 10.57
CA LEU A 21 -6.91 -8.88 11.57
C LEU A 21 -6.66 -7.62 12.42
N PRO A 22 -6.56 -7.75 13.76
CA PRO A 22 -6.13 -6.63 14.61
C PRO A 22 -4.67 -6.27 14.30
N GLY A 23 -4.44 -5.01 14.02
CA GLY A 23 -3.12 -4.48 13.69
C GLY A 23 -3.17 -3.03 13.26
N ARG A 24 -1.99 -2.47 12.97
CA ARG A 24 -1.82 -1.08 12.56
C ARG A 24 -1.03 -0.98 11.26
N TRP A 25 -1.27 0.10 10.54
CA TRP A 25 -0.48 0.44 9.35
C TRP A 25 0.68 1.34 9.77
N GLU A 26 1.91 0.84 9.65
CA GLU A 26 3.12 1.61 9.94
C GLU A 26 3.69 2.25 8.67
N PRO A 27 3.93 3.57 8.67
CA PRO A 27 4.51 4.24 7.51
C PRO A 27 6.01 3.93 7.38
N LEU A 28 6.43 3.50 6.20
CA LEU A 28 7.84 3.16 5.93
C LEU A 28 8.55 4.20 5.07
N PHE A 29 7.82 4.86 4.17
CA PHE A 29 8.39 5.81 3.21
C PHE A 29 7.35 6.82 2.75
N SER A 30 7.78 8.06 2.51
CA SER A 30 6.94 9.13 1.96
C SER A 30 7.75 9.93 0.93
N THR A 31 7.16 10.21 -0.22
CA THR A 31 7.79 10.98 -1.31
C THR A 31 6.76 11.76 -2.10
N GLN A 32 7.17 12.82 -2.78
CA GLN A 32 6.35 13.50 -3.80
C GLN A 32 6.63 12.95 -5.21
N GLU A 33 7.73 12.23 -5.38
CA GLU A 33 8.21 11.73 -6.65
C GLU A 33 7.73 10.30 -6.92
N HIS A 34 6.97 10.14 -8.00
CA HIS A 34 6.42 8.84 -8.35
C HIS A 34 7.51 7.82 -8.75
N ALA A 35 8.65 8.29 -9.26
CA ALA A 35 9.80 7.44 -9.57
C ALA A 35 10.40 6.81 -8.32
N GLU A 36 10.62 7.60 -7.27
CA GLU A 36 11.15 7.14 -5.98
C GLU A 36 10.22 6.14 -5.31
N LEU A 37 8.90 6.38 -5.37
CA LEU A 37 7.90 5.44 -4.89
C LEU A 37 8.08 4.07 -5.56
N LYS A 38 8.19 4.06 -6.90
CA LYS A 38 8.29 2.83 -7.67
C LYS A 38 9.58 2.08 -7.38
N GLU A 39 10.69 2.80 -7.21
CA GLU A 39 11.98 2.22 -6.83
C GLU A 39 11.93 1.63 -5.42
N TYR A 40 11.37 2.37 -4.46
CA TYR A 40 11.24 1.92 -3.08
C TYR A 40 10.42 0.63 -2.96
N VAL A 41 9.27 0.55 -3.64
CA VAL A 41 8.43 -0.65 -3.66
C VAL A 41 9.16 -1.83 -4.31
N ARG A 42 9.89 -1.61 -5.41
CA ARG A 42 10.70 -2.66 -6.04
C ARG A 42 11.76 -3.19 -5.09
N ARG A 43 12.45 -2.31 -4.36
CA ARG A 43 13.46 -2.68 -3.38
C ARG A 43 12.86 -3.48 -2.22
N LEU A 44 11.71 -3.06 -1.67
CA LEU A 44 11.03 -3.81 -0.62
C LEU A 44 10.70 -5.26 -1.00
N ILE A 45 10.26 -5.46 -2.25
CA ILE A 45 9.97 -6.79 -2.79
C ILE A 45 11.26 -7.58 -2.99
N ALA A 46 12.30 -6.96 -3.56
CA ALA A 46 13.59 -7.61 -3.81
C ALA A 46 14.31 -8.03 -2.51
N GLU A 47 14.17 -7.24 -1.45
CA GLU A 47 14.72 -7.52 -0.11
C GLU A 47 13.90 -8.56 0.67
N GLY A 48 12.77 -9.03 0.14
CA GLY A 48 11.89 -9.98 0.84
C GLY A 48 11.19 -9.42 2.07
N LYS A 49 11.21 -8.08 2.27
CA LYS A 49 10.53 -7.40 3.39
C LYS A 49 9.01 -7.43 3.27
N VAL A 50 8.51 -7.62 2.05
CA VAL A 50 7.08 -7.76 1.76
C VAL A 50 6.88 -9.11 1.07
N THR A 51 6.47 -10.10 1.83
CA THR A 51 6.15 -11.45 1.33
C THR A 51 4.72 -11.53 0.79
N ASP A 52 3.81 -10.71 1.32
CA ASP A 52 2.42 -10.61 0.88
C ASP A 52 2.09 -9.18 0.40
N PRO A 53 1.72 -8.99 -0.88
CA PRO A 53 1.25 -7.71 -1.40
C PRO A 53 0.04 -7.12 -0.66
N GLU A 54 -0.79 -7.94 0.00
CA GLU A 54 -1.95 -7.47 0.76
C GLU A 54 -1.56 -6.71 2.05
N LEU A 55 -0.33 -6.93 2.56
CA LEU A 55 0.23 -6.22 3.71
C LEU A 55 0.89 -4.89 3.36
N LEU A 56 0.91 -4.52 2.07
CA LEU A 56 1.49 -3.26 1.58
C LEU A 56 0.38 -2.31 1.12
N ARG A 57 0.36 -1.10 1.67
CA ARG A 57 -0.56 -0.03 1.24
C ARG A 57 0.22 1.15 0.70
N ILE A 58 -0.25 1.67 -0.44
CA ILE A 58 0.25 2.92 -1.03
C ILE A 58 -0.89 3.94 -0.94
N ASP A 59 -0.72 4.93 -0.07
CA ASP A 59 -1.64 6.06 0.06
C ASP A 59 -1.17 7.19 -0.88
N GLN A 60 -2.08 7.76 -1.66
CA GLN A 60 -1.84 8.98 -2.44
C GLN A 60 -2.56 10.15 -1.76
N PHE A 61 -1.79 11.09 -1.22
CA PHE A 61 -2.30 12.33 -0.66
C PHE A 61 -2.32 13.37 -1.76
N CYS A 62 -3.46 13.47 -2.45
CA CYS A 62 -3.71 14.50 -3.44
C CYS A 62 -3.72 15.85 -2.73
N GLY A 63 -2.59 16.55 -2.79
CA GLY A 63 -2.48 17.90 -2.29
C GLY A 63 -3.41 18.83 -3.05
N ARG A 64 -3.86 19.90 -2.40
CA ARG A 64 -4.72 20.92 -3.00
C ARG A 64 -3.98 22.25 -3.05
N LEU A 65 -4.11 22.96 -4.17
CA LEU A 65 -3.50 24.27 -4.42
C LEU A 65 -1.97 24.27 -4.22
N VAL A 66 -1.50 24.69 -3.04
CA VAL A 66 -0.08 24.88 -2.69
C VAL A 66 0.58 23.61 -2.17
N HIS A 67 -0.20 22.59 -1.81
CA HIS A 67 0.34 21.34 -1.32
C HIS A 67 0.60 20.38 -2.49
N PRO A 68 1.83 19.89 -2.65
CA PRO A 68 2.14 18.90 -3.66
C PRO A 68 1.46 17.57 -3.35
N THR A 69 1.21 16.78 -4.40
CA THR A 69 0.76 15.40 -4.22
C THR A 69 1.91 14.59 -3.64
N SER A 70 1.62 13.83 -2.58
CA SER A 70 2.59 12.92 -1.97
C SER A 70 2.07 11.50 -1.94
N TYR A 71 2.99 10.57 -1.90
CA TYR A 71 2.77 9.14 -1.82
C TYR A 71 3.37 8.63 -0.53
N ARG A 72 2.66 7.74 0.16
CA ARG A 72 3.16 7.07 1.35
C ARG A 72 3.01 5.57 1.22
N VAL A 73 4.10 4.87 1.49
CA VAL A 73 4.12 3.41 1.59
C VAL A 73 3.99 3.04 3.06
N SER A 74 3.01 2.20 3.37
CA SER A 74 2.78 1.67 4.72
C SER A 74 2.74 0.15 4.70
N LEU A 75 3.24 -0.49 5.75
CA LEU A 75 3.15 -1.92 5.97
C LEU A 75 2.15 -2.22 7.08
N PHE A 76 1.35 -3.27 6.92
CA PHE A 76 0.50 -3.75 7.99
C PHE A 76 1.32 -4.55 9.01
N VAL A 77 1.22 -4.15 10.27
CA VAL A 77 1.85 -4.81 11.42
C VAL A 77 0.73 -5.36 12.31
N PRO A 78 0.56 -6.69 12.41
CA PRO A 78 -0.45 -7.29 13.27
C PRO A 78 -0.06 -7.13 14.74
N ASP A 79 -1.04 -6.90 15.63
CA ASP A 79 -0.79 -6.59 17.05
C ASP A 79 -0.13 -7.74 17.84
N GLY A 80 -0.14 -8.97 17.31
CA GLY A 80 0.52 -10.13 17.89
C GLY A 80 1.98 -10.34 17.46
N SER A 81 2.57 -9.41 16.70
CA SER A 81 4.00 -9.41 16.36
C SER A 81 4.78 -8.55 17.35
N ALA A 82 4.97 -9.06 18.57
CA ALA A 82 5.87 -8.51 19.58
C ALA A 82 6.76 -9.63 20.13
#